data_AF-A0A8C6P4N8-F1
#
_entry.id   AF-A0A8C6P4N8-F1
#
_cell.length_a   1.000
_cell.length_b   1.000
_cell.length_c   1.000
_cell.angle_alpha   90.00
_cell.angle_beta   90.00
_cell.angle_gamma   90.00
#
_symmetry.space_group_name_H-M   'P 1'
#
loop_
_entity.id
_entity.type
_entity.pdbx_description
1 polymer ?
#
loop_
_entity_poly.entity_id
_entity_poly.type
_entity_poly.pdbx_seq_one_letter_code
_entity_poly.pdbx_strand_id
1 'polypeptide(L)'
;IDVGMRVVRGLDWKWGNQDDGEGHVGTVVEIGRQDSTTTPDKTVLVQWDSGTRTNYRTGSEGAYDLLLYDNAQIGVRHSIVICDSCKTHGIMGMRWKCKVCFGYDLCTQCYMNKKHNLSHPFERYETAHSQPVSLTPRQNLPRIILKGIFPGAKVVRGPDWDWGNQDGGESKVGTVVDIRGWDTESGRSVAWVTWPNGTTYVYTMGHEGKVDLKYESDGQGGFYYKDHLPKLGEHAELQRQESADGHSFQQGDKVKCLLEVDILRQMQEGYGGWDFKVAEVNTFGVGELVRVLEEMETVKRLQAGHGEWTDSMIPVLGQVGKVTKVYADGDLRVAFGGQTWTFNPACLAAQPAEVDASLVRAENPINPGSNDQQGGASPVLSKAPLLLIE
;
A
#
# COMPACT_ATOMS: atom_id res chain seq x y z
N ILE A 1 8.46 5.82 -9.12
CA ILE A 1 9.36 6.38 -8.08
C ILE A 1 8.49 7.29 -7.26
N ASP A 2 8.60 7.24 -5.93
CA ASP A 2 7.78 8.04 -5.03
C ASP A 2 8.64 8.74 -3.99
N VAL A 3 8.19 9.90 -3.54
CA VAL A 3 8.83 10.69 -2.50
C VAL A 3 8.72 9.95 -1.16
N GLY A 4 9.82 9.87 -0.42
CA GLY A 4 9.92 9.14 0.85
C GLY A 4 10.69 7.82 0.77
N MET A 5 10.93 7.30 -0.44
CA MET A 5 11.73 6.08 -0.63
C MET A 5 13.14 6.25 -0.06
N ARG A 6 13.65 5.19 0.57
CA ARG A 6 15.01 5.13 1.15
C ARG A 6 15.96 4.50 0.16
N VAL A 7 17.09 5.18 -0.09
CA VAL A 7 18.00 4.86 -1.18
C VAL A 7 19.45 4.77 -0.71
N VAL A 8 20.27 4.05 -1.46
CA VAL A 8 21.72 3.99 -1.31
C VAL A 8 22.39 4.23 -2.67
N ARG A 9 23.68 4.56 -2.69
CA ARG A 9 24.43 4.71 -3.95
C ARG A 9 24.36 3.45 -4.82
N GLY A 10 24.17 3.66 -6.11
CA GLY A 10 24.05 2.62 -7.13
C GLY A 10 25.34 2.29 -7.85
N LEU A 11 25.17 1.62 -9.00
CA LEU A 11 26.29 1.11 -9.81
C LEU A 11 26.92 2.21 -10.68
N ASP A 12 26.11 3.16 -11.16
CA ASP A 12 26.58 4.26 -12.02
C ASP A 12 27.07 5.48 -11.23
N TRP A 13 27.13 5.36 -9.90
CA TRP A 13 27.54 6.41 -8.98
C TRP A 13 28.93 6.93 -9.29
N LYS A 14 29.04 8.24 -9.52
CA LYS A 14 30.31 8.93 -9.82
C LYS A 14 30.56 10.16 -8.93
N TRP A 15 29.81 10.29 -7.84
CA TRP A 15 29.71 11.53 -7.07
C TRP A 15 30.55 11.53 -5.78
N GLY A 16 31.66 10.79 -5.78
CA GLY A 16 32.56 10.70 -4.62
C GLY A 16 31.83 10.20 -3.36
N ASN A 17 31.95 10.94 -2.26
CA ASN A 17 31.29 10.65 -0.99
C ASN A 17 30.27 11.72 -0.60
N GLN A 18 29.49 12.22 -1.56
CA GLN A 18 28.38 13.13 -1.25
C GLN A 18 27.34 12.49 -0.31
N ASP A 19 27.20 11.17 -0.35
CA ASP A 19 26.40 10.33 0.55
C ASP A 19 27.19 9.86 1.79
N ASP A 20 28.38 10.40 2.07
CA ASP A 20 29.24 10.03 3.21
C ASP A 20 29.86 8.61 3.16
N GLY A 21 29.76 7.92 2.01
CA GLY A 21 30.43 6.62 1.79
C GLY A 21 29.46 5.48 1.48
N GLU A 22 29.98 4.38 0.94
CA GLU A 22 29.14 3.22 0.60
C GLU A 22 28.42 2.65 1.82
N GLY A 23 27.10 2.46 1.67
CA GLY A 23 26.24 1.92 2.72
C GLY A 23 25.37 2.96 3.42
N HIS A 24 25.66 4.25 3.27
CA HIS A 24 24.83 5.30 3.84
C HIS A 24 23.52 5.49 3.07
N VAL A 25 22.47 5.81 3.81
CA VAL A 25 21.10 5.92 3.30
C VAL A 25 20.70 7.38 3.16
N GLY A 26 19.88 7.65 2.15
CA GLY A 26 19.17 8.92 1.97
C GLY A 26 17.69 8.70 1.70
N THR A 27 16.94 9.79 1.72
CA THR A 27 15.52 9.86 1.41
C THR A 27 15.31 10.60 0.10
N VAL A 28 14.50 10.04 -0.81
CA VAL A 28 14.01 10.79 -1.99
C VAL A 28 13.03 11.86 -1.51
N VAL A 29 13.32 13.13 -1.73
CA VAL A 29 12.49 14.26 -1.27
C VAL A 29 11.79 15.00 -2.40
N GLU A 30 12.28 14.84 -3.63
CA GLU A 30 11.66 15.44 -4.82
C GLU A 30 11.90 14.55 -6.05
N ILE A 31 10.91 14.49 -6.94
CA ILE A 31 11.02 13.77 -8.22
C ILE A 31 11.12 14.81 -9.32
N GLY A 32 12.12 14.65 -10.18
CA GLY A 32 12.37 15.59 -11.25
C GLY A 32 11.32 15.56 -12.34
N ARG A 33 11.12 16.71 -12.98
CA ARG A 33 10.13 16.93 -14.04
C ARG A 33 10.75 17.72 -15.19
N GLN A 34 10.18 17.60 -16.38
CA GLN A 34 10.71 18.25 -17.60
C GLN A 34 10.72 19.78 -17.52
N ASP A 35 9.79 20.35 -16.76
CA ASP A 35 9.61 21.79 -16.56
C ASP A 35 10.35 22.33 -15.32
N SER A 36 10.94 21.46 -14.50
CA SER A 36 11.67 21.89 -13.30
C SER A 36 13.09 22.31 -13.64
N THR A 37 13.45 23.51 -13.19
CA THR A 37 14.82 24.06 -13.36
C THR A 37 15.78 23.57 -12.29
N THR A 38 15.28 23.12 -11.14
CA THR A 38 16.07 22.66 -10.00
C THR A 38 16.22 21.15 -9.98
N THR A 39 15.22 20.40 -10.44
CA THR A 39 15.21 18.93 -10.42
C THR A 39 14.71 18.42 -11.79
N PRO A 40 15.59 18.28 -12.79
CA PRO A 40 15.20 17.94 -14.16
C PRO A 40 14.61 16.52 -14.29
N ASP A 41 13.90 16.25 -15.39
CA ASP A 41 13.36 14.93 -15.70
C ASP A 41 14.40 13.80 -15.59
N LYS A 42 13.95 12.60 -15.20
CA LYS A 42 14.79 11.42 -14.93
C LYS A 42 15.90 11.66 -13.90
N THR A 43 15.66 12.56 -12.97
CA THR A 43 16.48 12.75 -11.77
C THR A 43 15.60 12.79 -10.53
N VAL A 44 16.21 12.65 -9.37
CA VAL A 44 15.55 12.83 -8.08
C VAL A 44 16.45 13.66 -7.17
N LEU A 45 15.84 14.46 -6.29
CA LEU A 45 16.52 15.13 -5.20
C LEU A 45 16.55 14.19 -4.00
N VAL A 46 17.74 13.92 -3.48
CA VAL A 46 17.93 13.09 -2.28
C VAL A 46 18.42 13.96 -1.13
N GLN A 47 17.79 13.80 0.02
CA GLN A 47 18.28 14.25 1.31
C GLN A 47 18.99 13.07 1.99
N TRP A 48 20.32 13.10 2.01
CA TRP A 48 21.11 12.11 2.74
C TRP A 48 20.97 12.31 4.24
N ASP A 49 21.05 11.22 4.99
CA ASP A 49 20.96 11.21 6.44
C ASP A 49 22.09 12.03 7.11
N SER A 50 23.21 12.22 6.42
CA SER A 50 24.33 13.08 6.83
C SER A 50 24.01 14.58 6.75
N GLY A 51 22.95 14.95 6.03
CA GLY A 51 22.53 16.33 5.78
C GLY A 51 22.82 16.82 4.36
N THR A 52 23.65 16.15 3.56
CA THR A 52 23.87 16.52 2.15
C THR A 52 22.58 16.41 1.36
N ARG A 53 22.25 17.43 0.55
CA ARG A 53 21.05 17.46 -0.31
C ARG A 53 21.42 17.77 -1.75
N THR A 54 21.15 16.86 -2.68
CA THR A 54 21.49 17.07 -4.10
C THR A 54 20.79 16.08 -5.04
N ASN A 55 20.91 16.32 -6.35
CA ASN A 55 20.22 15.58 -7.39
C ASN A 55 21.04 14.41 -7.93
N TYR A 56 20.35 13.33 -8.29
CA TYR A 56 20.96 12.12 -8.83
C TYR A 56 20.16 11.55 -10.00
N ARG A 57 20.84 10.86 -10.92
CA ARG A 57 20.23 10.31 -12.13
C ARG A 57 19.46 9.03 -11.83
N THR A 58 18.24 8.95 -12.36
CA THR A 58 17.34 7.79 -12.30
C THR A 58 16.89 7.42 -13.71
N GLY A 59 17.84 7.43 -14.65
CA GLY A 59 17.63 7.20 -16.09
C GLY A 59 18.08 8.37 -16.98
N SER A 60 18.46 9.51 -16.40
CA SER A 60 19.09 10.60 -17.16
C SER A 60 20.43 10.14 -17.72
N GLU A 61 20.65 10.39 -19.02
CA GLU A 61 21.78 9.84 -19.80
C GLU A 61 21.89 8.30 -19.73
N GLY A 62 20.79 7.60 -19.43
CA GLY A 62 20.77 6.14 -19.27
C GLY A 62 21.46 5.62 -18.00
N ALA A 63 21.78 6.51 -17.05
CA ALA A 63 22.48 6.16 -15.82
C ALA A 63 21.56 6.16 -14.59
N TYR A 64 21.85 5.25 -13.66
CA TYR A 64 21.10 5.03 -12.42
C TYR A 64 22.05 5.10 -11.23
N ASP A 65 22.13 6.29 -10.65
CA ASP A 65 23.04 6.59 -9.55
C ASP A 65 22.58 6.01 -8.20
N LEU A 66 21.35 5.51 -8.11
CA LEU A 66 20.70 5.12 -6.85
C LEU A 66 20.07 3.73 -6.94
N LEU A 67 20.11 3.01 -5.82
CA LEU A 67 19.37 1.77 -5.60
C LEU A 67 18.29 1.99 -4.55
N LEU A 68 17.13 1.37 -4.74
CA LEU A 68 16.04 1.37 -3.76
C LEU A 68 16.38 0.39 -2.63
N TYR A 69 16.56 0.90 -1.41
CA TYR A 69 16.78 0.07 -0.23
C TYR A 69 15.47 -0.30 0.46
N ASP A 70 14.59 0.67 0.69
CA ASP A 70 13.30 0.46 1.38
C ASP A 70 12.23 1.42 0.84
N ASN A 71 11.04 0.89 0.65
CA ASN A 71 9.85 1.61 0.19
C ASN A 71 8.67 1.46 1.16
N ALA A 72 8.89 1.00 2.39
CA ALA A 72 7.84 0.98 3.39
C ALA A 72 7.40 2.39 3.82
N GLN A 73 8.28 3.39 3.71
CA GLN A 73 8.04 4.78 4.11
C GLN A 73 6.91 5.42 3.30
N ILE A 74 6.71 4.94 2.07
CA ILE A 74 5.64 5.36 1.16
C ILE A 74 4.40 4.45 1.25
N GLY A 75 4.32 3.59 2.27
CA GLY A 75 3.15 2.74 2.52
C GLY A 75 3.12 1.40 1.78
N VAL A 76 4.15 1.04 1.00
CA VAL A 76 4.16 -0.27 0.31
C VAL A 76 4.07 -1.41 1.32
N ARG A 77 3.10 -2.29 1.12
CA ARG A 77 2.83 -3.43 1.99
C ARG A 77 2.25 -4.62 1.22
N HIS A 78 2.66 -5.82 1.62
CA HIS A 78 2.07 -7.09 1.21
C HIS A 78 1.22 -7.65 2.37
N SER A 79 0.01 -7.12 2.55
CA SER A 79 -0.80 -7.27 3.77
C SER A 79 -1.10 -8.70 4.20
N ILE A 80 -1.32 -9.61 3.25
CA ILE A 80 -1.64 -11.02 3.52
C ILE A 80 -0.41 -11.93 3.64
N VAL A 81 0.80 -11.38 3.44
CA VAL A 81 2.04 -12.17 3.43
C VAL A 81 2.71 -12.09 4.79
N ILE A 82 3.14 -13.24 5.31
CA ILE A 82 3.84 -13.37 6.58
C ILE A 82 5.31 -13.65 6.28
N CYS A 83 6.22 -12.95 6.95
CA CYS A 83 7.64 -13.31 6.89
C CYS A 83 7.88 -14.60 7.67
N ASP A 84 8.33 -15.66 7.01
CA ASP A 84 8.55 -16.97 7.64
C ASP A 84 9.66 -16.99 8.68
N SER A 85 10.58 -16.02 8.65
CA SER A 85 11.66 -15.95 9.63
C SER A 85 11.31 -15.15 10.88
N CYS A 86 10.69 -13.96 10.77
CA CYS A 86 10.39 -13.12 11.92
C CYS A 86 8.91 -13.16 12.33
N LYS A 87 8.07 -13.86 11.56
CA LYS A 87 6.62 -14.03 11.78
C LYS A 87 5.81 -12.73 11.78
N THR A 88 6.38 -11.64 11.28
CA THR A 88 5.65 -10.39 11.08
C THR A 88 4.60 -10.59 9.97
N HIS A 89 3.36 -10.26 10.30
CA HIS A 89 2.24 -10.21 9.36
C HIS A 89 2.28 -8.91 8.56
N GLY A 90 1.94 -8.99 7.27
CA GLY A 90 1.92 -7.84 6.39
C GLY A 90 3.33 -7.28 6.16
N ILE A 91 4.12 -7.94 5.30
CA ILE A 91 5.48 -7.49 4.96
C ILE A 91 5.43 -6.05 4.46
N MET A 92 6.05 -5.13 5.20
CA MET A 92 6.19 -3.72 4.83
C MET A 92 7.42 -3.52 3.96
N GLY A 93 7.23 -2.88 2.82
CA GLY A 93 8.20 -2.72 1.75
C GLY A 93 8.31 -3.96 0.88
N MET A 94 9.47 -4.14 0.25
CA MET A 94 9.71 -5.25 -0.68
C MET A 94 9.54 -6.64 -0.04
N ARG A 95 8.95 -7.56 -0.80
CA ARG A 95 8.79 -8.98 -0.46
C ARG A 95 9.83 -9.83 -1.20
N TRP A 96 10.36 -10.82 -0.49
CA TRP A 96 11.39 -11.74 -1.00
C TRP A 96 10.88 -13.17 -0.90
N LYS A 97 10.44 -13.73 -2.02
CA LYS A 97 9.85 -15.08 -2.10
C LYS A 97 10.89 -16.11 -2.51
N CYS A 98 11.02 -17.21 -1.78
CA CYS A 98 11.90 -18.30 -2.17
C CYS A 98 11.33 -19.04 -3.39
N LYS A 99 12.17 -19.32 -4.39
CA LYS A 99 11.75 -20.10 -5.58
C LYS A 99 11.74 -21.61 -5.37
N VAL A 100 12.40 -22.08 -4.31
CA VAL A 100 12.59 -23.52 -4.04
C VAL A 100 11.58 -24.02 -3.01
N CYS A 101 11.30 -23.24 -1.98
CA CYS A 101 10.41 -23.63 -0.89
C CYS A 101 9.00 -23.09 -1.14
N PHE A 102 8.02 -23.99 -1.12
CA PHE A 102 6.62 -23.63 -1.29
C PHE A 102 6.17 -22.67 -0.18
N GLY A 103 5.57 -21.54 -0.59
CA GLY A 103 5.01 -20.55 0.33
C GLY A 103 6.01 -19.83 1.24
N TYR A 104 7.32 -19.91 0.98
CA TYR A 104 8.32 -19.32 1.89
C TYR A 104 8.67 -17.89 1.49
N ASP A 105 8.39 -16.93 2.38
CA ASP A 105 8.52 -15.50 2.15
C ASP A 105 9.34 -14.81 3.26
N LEU A 106 10.14 -13.82 2.88
CA LEU A 106 10.94 -13.00 3.80
C LEU A 106 10.66 -11.51 3.59
N CYS A 107 10.69 -10.75 4.68
CA CYS A 107 10.82 -9.29 4.61
C CYS A 107 12.27 -8.89 4.29
N THR A 108 12.48 -7.64 3.86
CA THR A 108 13.81 -7.10 3.55
C THR A 108 14.82 -7.31 4.66
N GLN A 109 14.47 -7.02 5.92
CA GLN A 109 15.40 -7.18 7.04
C GLN A 109 15.87 -8.64 7.20
N CYS A 110 14.95 -9.62 7.12
CA CYS A 110 15.32 -11.04 7.21
C CYS A 110 16.11 -11.51 5.98
N TYR A 111 15.73 -11.06 4.78
CA TYR A 111 16.44 -11.38 3.54
C TYR A 111 17.89 -10.91 3.62
N MET A 112 18.13 -9.67 4.04
CA MET A 112 19.48 -9.10 4.13
C MET A 112 20.30 -9.69 5.29
N ASN A 113 19.65 -10.17 6.36
CA ASN A 113 20.29 -10.82 7.52
C ASN A 113 20.48 -12.33 7.39
N LYS A 114 20.70 -12.83 6.17
CA LYS A 114 21.06 -14.24 5.91
C LYS A 114 20.04 -15.25 6.47
N LYS A 115 18.77 -14.86 6.64
CA LYS A 115 17.73 -15.81 7.01
C LYS A 115 17.37 -16.69 5.81
N HIS A 116 16.93 -17.91 6.10
CA HIS A 116 16.71 -18.99 5.14
C HIS A 116 18.00 -19.50 4.46
N ASN A 117 17.90 -20.61 3.72
CA ASN A 117 19.02 -21.17 2.97
C ASN A 117 19.56 -20.15 1.95
N LEU A 118 20.87 -19.91 1.98
CA LEU A 118 21.53 -18.93 1.10
C LEU A 118 21.75 -19.45 -0.32
N SER A 119 21.73 -20.78 -0.53
CA SER A 119 21.83 -21.37 -1.87
C SER A 119 20.50 -21.33 -2.65
N HIS A 120 19.38 -20.99 -1.99
CA HIS A 120 18.10 -20.87 -2.66
C HIS A 120 17.99 -19.52 -3.39
N PRO A 121 17.63 -19.50 -4.69
CA PRO A 121 17.27 -18.27 -5.39
C PRO A 121 15.92 -17.72 -4.90
N PHE A 122 15.76 -16.42 -5.05
CA PHE A 122 14.56 -15.69 -4.62
C PHE A 122 13.96 -14.90 -5.77
N GLU A 123 12.68 -14.56 -5.65
CA GLU A 123 12.00 -13.53 -6.43
C GLU A 123 11.77 -12.32 -5.54
N ARG A 124 12.11 -11.14 -6.05
CA ARG A 124 11.83 -9.86 -5.41
C ARG A 124 10.55 -9.27 -6.00
N TYR A 125 9.64 -8.89 -5.13
CA TYR A 125 8.47 -8.10 -5.46
C TYR A 125 8.66 -6.74 -4.82
N GLU A 126 8.73 -5.70 -5.65
CA GLU A 126 8.90 -4.33 -5.19
C GLU A 126 7.62 -3.77 -4.59
N THR A 127 6.48 -4.16 -5.15
CA THR A 127 5.13 -3.86 -4.64
C THR A 127 4.23 -5.09 -4.75
N ALA A 128 3.02 -5.04 -4.21
CA ALA A 128 2.04 -6.11 -4.33
C ALA A 128 1.66 -6.44 -5.79
N HIS A 129 1.88 -5.50 -6.71
CA HIS A 129 1.47 -5.60 -8.12
C HIS A 129 2.66 -5.64 -9.10
N SER A 130 3.90 -5.54 -8.62
CA SER A 130 5.08 -5.63 -9.46
C SER A 130 5.29 -7.05 -10.00
N GLN A 131 5.81 -7.17 -11.24
CA GLN A 131 6.32 -8.46 -11.70
C GLN A 131 7.49 -8.92 -10.82
N PRO A 132 7.59 -10.23 -10.51
CA PRO A 132 8.72 -10.75 -9.76
C PRO A 132 10.02 -10.65 -10.56
N VAL A 133 11.06 -10.12 -9.93
CA VAL A 133 12.41 -10.16 -10.47
C VAL A 133 13.14 -11.34 -9.85
N SER A 134 13.56 -12.30 -10.69
CA SER A 134 14.36 -13.44 -10.25
C SER A 134 15.78 -13.01 -9.88
N LEU A 135 16.24 -13.44 -8.71
CA LEU A 135 17.55 -13.12 -8.16
C LEU A 135 18.44 -14.35 -8.07
N THR A 136 19.74 -14.12 -8.17
CA THR A 136 20.76 -15.14 -7.91
C THR A 136 20.74 -15.56 -6.42
N PRO A 137 21.21 -16.78 -6.10
CA PRO A 137 21.42 -17.18 -4.72
C PRO A 137 22.32 -16.20 -3.96
N ARG A 138 22.04 -16.01 -2.66
CA ARG A 138 22.84 -15.15 -1.78
C ARG A 138 24.17 -15.78 -1.35
N GLN A 139 24.35 -17.07 -1.62
CA GLN A 139 25.56 -17.81 -1.29
C GLN A 139 26.78 -17.09 -1.86
N ASN A 140 27.74 -16.76 -0.99
CA ASN A 140 28.99 -16.06 -1.32
C ASN A 140 28.84 -14.61 -1.84
N LEU A 141 27.63 -14.04 -1.86
CA LEU A 141 27.49 -12.63 -2.20
C LEU A 141 28.01 -11.74 -1.06
N PRO A 142 28.76 -10.67 -1.38
CA PRO A 142 29.16 -9.69 -0.40
C PRO A 142 27.92 -8.96 0.14
N ARG A 143 28.01 -8.53 1.40
CA ARG A 143 27.03 -7.64 2.00
C ARG A 143 27.72 -6.36 2.42
N ILE A 144 27.03 -5.25 2.22
CA ILE A 144 27.46 -3.95 2.69
C ILE A 144 26.74 -3.63 4.00
N ILE A 145 27.44 -2.98 4.92
CA ILE A 145 26.85 -2.48 6.18
C ILE A 145 25.97 -1.29 5.82
N LEU A 146 24.72 -1.33 6.25
CA LEU A 146 23.80 -0.22 6.10
C LEU A 146 24.03 0.80 7.23
N LYS A 147 24.16 2.07 6.88
CA LYS A 147 24.52 3.16 7.80
C LYS A 147 23.58 4.36 7.62
N GLY A 148 23.39 5.14 8.67
CA GLY A 148 22.54 6.32 8.66
C GLY A 148 21.82 6.52 9.99
N ILE A 149 20.60 7.06 9.94
CA ILE A 149 19.78 7.28 11.13
C ILE A 149 19.08 5.97 11.51
N PHE A 150 19.77 5.18 12.32
CA PHE A 150 19.31 3.90 12.88
C PHE A 150 19.47 3.92 14.41
N PRO A 151 18.89 2.95 15.16
CA PRO A 151 19.06 2.90 16.61
C PRO A 151 20.53 3.00 17.03
N GLY A 152 20.81 3.90 17.98
CA GLY A 152 22.16 4.24 18.44
C GLY A 152 22.80 5.44 17.74
N ALA A 153 22.31 5.88 16.58
CA ALA A 153 22.82 7.07 15.90
C ALA A 153 22.67 8.34 16.77
N LYS A 154 23.62 9.26 16.63
CA LYS A 154 23.57 10.58 17.26
C LYS A 154 23.07 11.59 16.25
N VAL A 155 22.02 12.33 16.59
CA VAL A 155 21.28 13.17 15.64
C VAL A 155 21.08 14.57 16.16
N VAL A 156 20.93 15.51 15.23
CA VAL A 156 20.53 16.89 15.48
C VAL A 156 19.36 17.24 14.56
N ARG A 157 18.73 18.39 14.79
CA ARG A 157 17.69 18.92 13.88
C ARG A 157 18.18 18.96 12.42
N GLY A 158 17.32 18.46 11.53
CA GLY A 158 17.51 18.36 10.10
C GLY A 158 16.89 19.53 9.32
N PRO A 159 16.86 19.45 7.99
CA PRO A 159 16.39 20.53 7.12
C PRO A 159 14.90 20.85 7.24
N ASP A 160 14.05 19.85 7.54
CA ASP A 160 12.60 20.02 7.61
C ASP A 160 12.09 20.20 9.05
N TRP A 161 13.00 20.50 10.00
CA TRP A 161 12.65 20.68 11.40
C TRP A 161 11.69 21.85 11.63
N ASP A 162 10.51 21.55 12.21
CA ASP A 162 9.50 22.53 12.58
C ASP A 162 9.01 22.36 14.04
N TRP A 163 9.86 21.77 14.90
CA TRP A 163 9.48 21.34 16.25
C TRP A 163 9.96 22.27 17.37
N GLY A 164 10.17 23.55 17.05
CA GLY A 164 10.68 24.54 17.99
C GLY A 164 11.99 24.10 18.66
N ASN A 165 12.02 24.10 20.00
CA ASN A 165 13.18 23.68 20.80
C ASN A 165 12.92 22.40 21.62
N GLN A 166 12.14 21.47 21.09
CA GLN A 166 11.94 20.15 21.72
C GLN A 166 13.27 19.39 21.95
N ASP A 167 14.27 19.65 21.10
CA ASP A 167 15.64 19.16 21.22
C ASP A 167 16.46 19.84 22.33
N GLY A 168 15.93 20.90 22.96
CA GLY A 168 16.66 21.73 23.91
C GLY A 168 17.50 22.84 23.27
N GLY A 169 17.24 23.16 22.01
CA GLY A 169 17.90 24.23 21.27
C GLY A 169 18.83 23.73 20.17
N GLU A 170 19.28 24.66 19.32
CA GLU A 170 20.14 24.34 18.18
C GLU A 170 21.44 23.64 18.63
N SER A 171 21.91 22.69 17.81
CA SER A 171 23.11 21.87 18.05
C SER A 171 23.03 20.91 19.25
N LYS A 172 21.86 20.71 19.87
CA LYS A 172 21.70 19.62 20.83
C LYS A 172 21.62 18.28 20.13
N VAL A 173 22.31 17.30 20.72
CA VAL A 173 22.52 15.98 20.11
C VAL A 173 21.64 14.95 20.80
N GLY A 174 20.67 14.43 20.07
CA GLY A 174 19.79 13.34 20.48
C GLY A 174 20.38 11.98 20.16
N THR A 175 19.83 10.94 20.77
CA THR A 175 20.14 9.54 20.44
C THR A 175 18.90 8.86 19.90
N VAL A 176 19.02 8.26 18.72
CA VAL A 176 17.94 7.45 18.15
C VAL A 176 17.78 6.19 18.97
N VAL A 177 16.57 5.97 19.48
CA VAL A 177 16.20 4.81 20.28
C VAL A 177 15.60 3.72 19.39
N ASP A 178 14.73 4.12 18.46
CA ASP A 178 13.96 3.18 17.64
C ASP A 178 13.49 3.83 16.33
N ILE A 179 13.21 3.00 15.33
CA ILE A 179 12.65 3.42 14.03
C ILE A 179 11.31 2.74 13.83
N ARG A 180 10.27 3.53 13.62
CA ARG A 180 8.87 3.07 13.54
C ARG A 180 8.18 3.65 12.32
N GLY A 181 6.95 3.21 12.07
CA GLY A 181 6.07 3.82 11.08
C GLY A 181 4.75 4.23 11.71
N TRP A 182 3.88 4.81 10.89
CA TRP A 182 2.49 5.06 11.21
C TRP A 182 1.69 3.80 10.87
N ASP A 183 1.18 3.09 11.88
CA ASP A 183 0.72 1.69 11.79
C ASP A 183 -0.06 1.31 10.52
N THR A 184 -0.96 2.18 10.06
CA THR A 184 -1.82 1.95 8.90
C THR A 184 -1.36 2.62 7.61
N GLU A 185 -0.42 3.55 7.67
CA GLU A 185 -0.09 4.45 6.55
C GLU A 185 1.32 4.24 6.00
N SER A 186 2.32 4.06 6.87
CA SER A 186 3.71 3.91 6.45
C SER A 186 4.53 3.08 7.44
N GLY A 187 5.59 2.44 6.96
CA GLY A 187 6.53 1.69 7.79
C GLY A 187 7.89 2.37 7.84
N ARG A 188 8.52 2.37 9.03
CA ARG A 188 9.91 2.86 9.23
C ARG A 188 10.14 4.29 8.73
N SER A 189 9.13 5.14 8.87
CA SER A 189 9.06 6.52 8.39
C SER A 189 9.27 7.56 9.48
N VAL A 190 9.47 7.14 10.75
CA VAL A 190 9.74 8.03 11.88
C VAL A 190 10.84 7.47 12.79
N ALA A 191 11.58 8.37 13.45
CA ALA A 191 12.59 8.05 14.46
C ALA A 191 12.13 8.50 15.85
N TRP A 192 12.26 7.62 16.84
CA TRP A 192 12.13 7.96 18.26
C TRP A 192 13.49 8.40 18.78
N VAL A 193 13.59 9.63 19.30
CA VAL A 193 14.86 10.23 19.71
C VAL A 193 14.76 10.72 21.15
N THR A 194 15.74 10.33 21.97
CA THR A 194 15.92 10.86 23.32
C THR A 194 16.97 11.98 23.30
N TRP A 195 16.60 13.15 23.80
CA TRP A 195 17.46 14.33 23.88
C TRP A 195 18.22 14.40 25.22
N PRO A 196 19.27 15.24 25.33
CA PRO A 196 20.09 15.31 26.55
C PRO A 196 19.34 15.72 27.82
N ASN A 197 18.21 16.41 27.68
CA ASN A 197 17.34 16.79 28.81
C ASN A 197 16.45 15.63 29.31
N GLY A 198 16.59 14.43 28.72
CA GLY A 198 15.81 13.24 29.05
C GLY A 198 14.46 13.15 28.36
N THR A 199 14.05 14.18 27.60
CA THR A 199 12.80 14.12 26.82
C THR A 199 12.95 13.24 25.60
N THR A 200 11.84 12.62 25.18
CA THR A 200 11.81 11.75 24.01
C THR A 200 10.66 12.16 23.11
N TYR A 201 10.95 12.31 21.82
CA TYR A 201 9.99 12.73 20.81
C TYR A 201 10.16 11.90 19.53
N VAL A 202 9.23 12.08 18.61
CA VAL A 202 9.14 11.35 17.35
C VAL A 202 9.31 12.34 16.21
N TYR A 203 10.18 12.01 15.26
CA TYR A 203 10.55 12.89 14.16
C TYR A 203 10.46 12.16 12.82
N THR A 204 10.04 12.89 11.80
CA THR A 204 9.79 12.32 10.48
C THR A 204 11.09 12.00 9.73
N MET A 205 11.10 10.84 9.08
CA MET A 205 12.15 10.38 8.18
C MET A 205 11.55 9.66 6.95
N GLY A 206 11.15 10.47 5.97
CA GLY A 206 10.66 10.01 4.68
C GLY A 206 9.14 9.90 4.55
N HIS A 207 8.36 10.07 5.61
CA HIS A 207 6.92 10.29 5.43
C HIS A 207 6.71 11.62 4.69
N GLU A 208 5.98 11.59 3.57
CA GLU A 208 5.82 12.71 2.63
C GLU A 208 7.15 13.35 2.15
N GLY A 209 8.27 12.62 2.26
CA GLY A 209 9.59 13.14 1.92
C GLY A 209 10.22 14.09 2.93
N LYS A 210 9.59 14.30 4.10
CA LYS A 210 10.16 15.15 5.16
C LYS A 210 11.28 14.43 5.90
N VAL A 211 12.34 15.16 6.20
CA VAL A 211 13.51 14.68 6.94
C VAL A 211 13.84 15.67 8.05
N ASP A 212 13.29 15.40 9.23
CA ASP A 212 13.38 16.29 10.39
C ASP A 212 14.75 16.18 11.09
N LEU A 213 15.58 15.20 10.75
CA LEU A 213 16.82 14.87 11.44
C LEU A 213 17.98 14.73 10.47
N LYS A 214 19.19 15.01 10.96
CA LYS A 214 20.45 14.56 10.35
C LYS A 214 21.34 13.95 11.42
N TYR A 215 22.21 13.01 11.07
CA TYR A 215 23.16 12.48 12.04
C TYR A 215 24.41 13.37 12.18
N GLU A 216 24.95 13.36 13.39
CA GLU A 216 26.33 13.74 13.68
C GLU A 216 27.24 12.51 13.75
N SER A 217 26.70 11.38 14.22
CA SER A 217 27.32 10.06 14.16
C SER A 217 26.30 9.05 13.66
N ASP A 218 26.65 8.31 12.62
CA ASP A 218 25.79 7.28 12.03
C ASP A 218 25.58 6.09 12.98
N GLY A 219 24.48 5.38 12.75
CA GLY A 219 24.19 4.08 13.34
C GLY A 219 24.16 2.99 12.28
N GLN A 220 24.37 1.74 12.69
CA GLN A 220 24.28 0.59 11.78
C GLN A 220 22.84 0.06 11.73
N GLY A 221 22.25 0.08 10.54
CA GLY A 221 20.89 -0.42 10.27
C GLY A 221 20.82 -1.89 9.85
N GLY A 222 21.96 -2.61 9.88
CA GLY A 222 22.08 -3.98 9.42
C GLY A 222 22.94 -4.06 8.16
N PHE A 223 22.46 -4.81 7.17
CA PHE A 223 23.21 -5.11 5.95
C PHE A 223 22.31 -5.07 4.72
N TYR A 224 22.90 -5.09 3.53
CA TYR A 224 22.18 -5.38 2.29
C TYR A 224 23.06 -6.06 1.24
N TYR A 225 22.43 -6.77 0.31
CA TYR A 225 23.06 -7.31 -0.90
C TYR A 225 22.84 -6.33 -2.05
N LYS A 226 23.88 -5.56 -2.42
CA LYS A 226 23.78 -4.46 -3.39
C LYS A 226 23.23 -4.91 -4.74
N ASP A 227 23.73 -6.03 -5.26
CA ASP A 227 23.32 -6.58 -6.56
C ASP A 227 21.88 -7.09 -6.58
N HIS A 228 21.22 -7.18 -5.42
CA HIS A 228 19.83 -7.63 -5.29
C HIS A 228 18.86 -6.48 -5.04
N LEU A 229 19.32 -5.23 -4.95
CA LEU A 229 18.46 -4.05 -4.86
C LEU A 229 18.01 -3.59 -6.26
N PRO A 230 16.79 -3.02 -6.40
CA PRO A 230 16.37 -2.40 -7.65
C PRO A 230 17.18 -1.14 -7.94
N LYS A 231 17.43 -0.84 -9.22
CA LYS A 231 17.82 0.53 -9.62
C LYS A 231 16.61 1.44 -9.47
N LEU A 232 16.81 2.58 -8.82
CA LEU A 232 15.73 3.52 -8.61
C LEU A 232 15.34 4.15 -9.95
N GLY A 233 14.08 3.96 -10.36
CA GLY A 233 13.56 4.50 -11.63
C GLY A 233 13.69 3.58 -12.83
N GLU A 234 14.39 2.45 -12.69
CA GLU A 234 14.31 1.36 -13.67
C GLU A 234 13.06 0.55 -13.33
N HIS A 235 11.96 0.79 -14.04
CA HIS A 235 10.76 -0.02 -13.86
C HIS A 235 11.07 -1.45 -14.29
N ALA A 236 10.86 -2.42 -13.39
CA ALA A 236 10.56 -3.79 -13.78
C ALA A 236 9.18 -3.75 -14.45
N GLU A 237 9.14 -3.29 -15.71
CA GLU A 237 7.91 -3.20 -16.49
C GLU A 237 7.17 -4.54 -16.40
N LEU A 238 5.87 -4.49 -16.06
CA LEU A 238 4.94 -5.28 -16.84
C LEU A 238 5.30 -4.93 -18.28
N GLN A 239 5.97 -5.83 -19.01
CA GLN A 239 5.79 -5.83 -20.45
C GLN A 239 4.30 -5.62 -20.61
N ARG A 240 3.90 -4.53 -21.27
CA ARG A 240 2.58 -4.52 -21.87
C ARG A 240 2.57 -5.85 -22.62
N GLN A 241 1.84 -6.83 -22.10
CA GLN A 241 1.16 -7.73 -22.99
C GLN A 241 0.30 -6.75 -23.77
N GLU A 242 0.82 -6.32 -24.93
CA GLU A 242 -0.04 -6.21 -26.08
C GLU A 242 -0.79 -7.53 -26.03
N SER A 243 -2.01 -7.46 -25.51
CA SER A 243 -2.95 -8.54 -25.69
C SER A 243 -2.83 -8.85 -27.16
N ALA A 244 -2.44 -10.08 -27.50
CA ALA A 244 -2.40 -10.51 -28.89
C ALA A 244 -3.76 -10.25 -29.57
N ASP A 245 -4.81 -10.04 -28.76
CA ASP A 245 -6.06 -9.40 -29.11
C ASP A 245 -6.11 -7.94 -28.61
N GLY A 246 -5.57 -7.02 -29.41
CA GLY A 246 -5.70 -5.59 -29.20
C GLY A 246 -7.14 -5.14 -29.41
N HIS A 247 -7.96 -5.20 -28.36
CA HIS A 247 -9.28 -4.56 -28.39
C HIS A 247 -9.11 -3.08 -28.01
N SER A 248 -8.98 -2.23 -29.03
CA SER A 248 -9.18 -0.79 -28.88
C SER A 248 -10.66 -0.53 -28.58
N PHE A 249 -10.96 0.22 -27.52
CA PHE A 249 -12.33 0.69 -27.27
C PHE A 249 -12.75 1.68 -28.35
N GLN A 250 -13.96 1.52 -28.86
CA GLN A 250 -14.60 2.46 -29.79
C GLN A 250 -15.58 3.37 -29.05
N GLN A 251 -15.89 4.51 -29.66
CA GLN A 251 -16.88 5.44 -29.13
C GLN A 251 -18.25 4.75 -29.02
N GLY A 252 -18.72 4.53 -27.78
CA GLY A 252 -19.98 3.85 -27.49
C GLY A 252 -19.83 2.53 -26.73
N ASP A 253 -18.60 2.04 -26.55
CA ASP A 253 -18.35 0.82 -25.78
C ASP A 253 -18.69 1.00 -24.30
N LYS A 254 -19.46 0.05 -23.75
CA LYS A 254 -19.75 -0.04 -22.32
C LYS A 254 -18.66 -0.88 -21.66
N VAL A 255 -17.84 -0.26 -20.82
CA VAL A 255 -16.75 -0.93 -20.09
C VAL A 255 -17.09 -1.13 -18.63
N LYS A 256 -16.57 -2.19 -18.02
CA LYS A 256 -16.67 -2.44 -16.57
C LYS A 256 -15.27 -2.45 -15.98
N CYS A 257 -15.03 -1.62 -14.96
CA CYS A 257 -13.77 -1.65 -14.22
C CYS A 257 -13.76 -2.87 -13.29
N LEU A 258 -12.76 -3.73 -13.44
CA LEU A 258 -12.56 -4.91 -12.60
C LEU A 258 -11.47 -4.69 -11.54
N LEU A 259 -10.95 -3.47 -11.45
CA LEU A 259 -9.93 -3.10 -10.47
C LEU A 259 -10.58 -2.78 -9.13
N GLU A 260 -9.87 -3.10 -8.05
CA GLU A 260 -10.27 -2.70 -6.71
C GLU A 260 -10.35 -1.17 -6.59
N VAL A 261 -11.26 -0.70 -5.73
CA VAL A 261 -11.60 0.71 -5.58
C VAL A 261 -10.37 1.56 -5.22
N ASP A 262 -9.46 1.02 -4.40
CA ASP A 262 -8.24 1.70 -3.98
C ASP A 262 -7.20 1.80 -5.12
N ILE A 263 -7.13 0.78 -5.99
CA ILE A 263 -6.27 0.78 -7.17
C ILE A 263 -6.80 1.78 -8.20
N LEU A 264 -8.12 1.77 -8.44
CA LEU A 264 -8.74 2.73 -9.35
C LEU A 264 -8.58 4.16 -8.85
N ARG A 265 -8.65 4.39 -7.53
CA ARG A 265 -8.43 5.70 -6.91
C ARG A 265 -7.02 6.22 -7.18
N GLN A 266 -6.02 5.38 -6.94
CA GLN A 266 -4.64 5.75 -7.18
C GLN A 266 -4.35 5.97 -8.67
N MET A 267 -4.99 5.20 -9.56
CA MET A 267 -4.84 5.37 -11.01
C MET A 267 -5.51 6.64 -11.56
N GLN A 268 -6.55 7.15 -10.89
CA GLN A 268 -7.24 8.38 -11.28
C GLN A 268 -6.55 9.66 -10.81
N GLU A 269 -5.50 9.56 -9.98
CA GLU A 269 -4.67 10.71 -9.59
C GLU A 269 -3.92 11.25 -10.81
N GLY A 270 -4.25 12.48 -11.20
CA GLY A 270 -3.72 13.14 -12.41
C GLY A 270 -4.57 12.98 -13.67
N TYR A 271 -5.63 12.17 -13.64
CA TYR A 271 -6.52 11.90 -14.79
C TYR A 271 -8.00 12.24 -14.51
N GLY A 272 -8.23 13.31 -13.74
CA GLY A 272 -9.58 13.85 -13.45
C GLY A 272 -10.03 13.70 -11.99
N GLY A 273 -9.27 13.00 -11.14
CA GLY A 273 -9.53 12.89 -9.71
C GLY A 273 -10.63 11.88 -9.34
N TRP A 274 -10.77 11.63 -8.05
CA TRP A 274 -11.73 10.70 -7.47
C TRP A 274 -12.95 11.45 -6.91
N ASP A 275 -14.14 11.23 -7.47
CA ASP A 275 -15.41 11.70 -6.90
C ASP A 275 -16.10 10.52 -6.16
N PHE A 276 -16.89 10.81 -5.13
CA PHE A 276 -17.69 9.81 -4.40
C PHE A 276 -18.68 9.06 -5.31
N LYS A 277 -18.99 9.60 -6.49
CA LYS A 277 -19.76 8.92 -7.54
C LYS A 277 -18.96 7.86 -8.31
N VAL A 278 -17.62 7.88 -8.25
CA VAL A 278 -16.72 6.85 -8.83
C VAL A 278 -16.61 5.62 -7.90
N ALA A 279 -16.99 5.77 -6.63
CA ALA A 279 -16.94 4.73 -5.60
C ALA A 279 -18.11 3.72 -5.64
N GLU A 280 -19.01 3.78 -6.63
CA GLU A 280 -20.06 2.76 -6.85
C GLU A 280 -19.51 1.41 -7.36
N VAL A 281 -18.24 1.09 -7.07
CA VAL A 281 -17.64 -0.20 -7.40
C VAL A 281 -17.85 -1.17 -6.23
N ASN A 282 -19.05 -1.77 -6.22
CA ASN A 282 -19.42 -3.03 -5.56
C ASN A 282 -19.26 -3.16 -4.03
N THR A 283 -19.55 -2.14 -3.25
CA THR A 283 -19.85 -2.35 -1.82
C THR A 283 -21.31 -2.76 -1.65
N PHE A 284 -21.56 -4.01 -1.23
CA PHE A 284 -22.90 -4.53 -1.02
C PHE A 284 -23.28 -4.60 0.46
N GLY A 285 -24.48 -4.16 0.79
CA GLY A 285 -25.05 -4.19 2.15
C GLY A 285 -25.92 -5.42 2.42
N VAL A 286 -26.07 -5.78 3.70
CA VAL A 286 -27.07 -6.79 4.11
C VAL A 286 -28.46 -6.29 3.73
N GLY A 287 -29.19 -7.10 2.96
CA GLY A 287 -30.54 -6.79 2.50
C GLY A 287 -30.63 -6.39 1.03
N GLU A 288 -29.51 -6.10 0.37
CA GLU A 288 -29.49 -5.70 -1.04
C GLU A 288 -29.77 -6.88 -1.98
N LEU A 289 -30.36 -6.55 -3.15
CA LEU A 289 -30.59 -7.51 -4.23
C LEU A 289 -29.39 -7.48 -5.18
N VAL A 290 -28.85 -8.67 -5.44
CA VAL A 290 -27.67 -8.86 -6.28
C VAL A 290 -27.93 -9.95 -7.30
N ARG A 291 -27.49 -9.75 -8.53
CA ARG A 291 -27.54 -10.74 -9.62
C ARG A 291 -26.20 -11.44 -9.73
N VAL A 292 -26.23 -12.78 -9.79
CA VAL A 292 -25.03 -13.58 -10.07
C VAL A 292 -24.68 -13.46 -11.55
N LEU A 293 -23.40 -13.36 -11.88
CA LEU A 293 -22.95 -13.44 -13.27
C LEU A 293 -23.45 -14.73 -13.94
N GLU A 294 -23.74 -14.64 -15.24
CA GLU A 294 -24.29 -15.75 -16.03
C GLU A 294 -23.20 -16.72 -16.52
N GLU A 295 -21.98 -16.21 -16.73
CA GLU A 295 -20.90 -17.00 -17.32
C GLU A 295 -20.22 -17.89 -16.26
N MET A 296 -20.51 -19.19 -16.34
CA MET A 296 -20.03 -20.21 -15.41
C MET A 296 -18.50 -20.21 -15.23
N GLU A 297 -17.72 -20.15 -16.32
CA GLU A 297 -16.25 -20.22 -16.25
C GLU A 297 -15.65 -18.98 -15.58
N THR A 298 -16.29 -17.82 -15.72
CA THR A 298 -15.89 -16.61 -15.00
C THR A 298 -16.22 -16.71 -13.52
N VAL A 299 -17.41 -17.19 -13.15
CA VAL A 299 -17.77 -17.40 -11.74
C VAL A 299 -16.85 -18.43 -11.07
N LYS A 300 -16.52 -19.53 -11.75
CA LYS A 300 -15.56 -20.54 -11.27
C LYS A 300 -14.20 -19.94 -10.92
N ARG A 301 -13.64 -19.13 -11.83
CA ARG A 301 -12.34 -18.48 -11.60
C ARG A 301 -12.38 -17.51 -10.42
N LEU A 302 -13.44 -16.72 -10.31
CA LEU A 302 -13.60 -15.71 -9.26
C LEU A 302 -13.91 -16.31 -7.88
N GLN A 303 -14.48 -17.52 -7.83
CA GLN A 303 -14.78 -18.23 -6.59
C GLN A 303 -13.57 -18.92 -5.94
N ALA A 304 -12.45 -19.08 -6.64
CA ALA A 304 -11.26 -19.72 -6.09
C ALA A 304 -10.74 -18.93 -4.88
N GLY A 305 -10.65 -19.57 -3.71
CA GLY A 305 -10.30 -18.92 -2.44
C GLY A 305 -11.45 -18.21 -1.71
N HIS A 306 -12.66 -18.17 -2.28
CA HIS A 306 -13.83 -17.42 -1.76
C HIS A 306 -15.05 -18.33 -1.57
N GLY A 307 -14.87 -19.42 -0.81
CA GLY A 307 -15.87 -20.47 -0.61
C GLY A 307 -15.90 -21.57 -1.68
N GLU A 308 -15.01 -21.46 -2.67
CA GLU A 308 -14.83 -22.37 -3.80
C GLU A 308 -16.07 -22.51 -4.71
N TRP A 309 -15.86 -22.99 -5.93
CA TRP A 309 -16.95 -23.33 -6.83
C TRP A 309 -17.47 -24.74 -6.54
N THR A 310 -18.79 -24.92 -6.66
CA THR A 310 -19.44 -26.24 -6.72
C THR A 310 -20.49 -26.27 -7.83
N ASP A 311 -20.69 -27.41 -8.49
CA ASP A 311 -21.67 -27.53 -9.58
C ASP A 311 -23.12 -27.31 -9.13
N SER A 312 -23.38 -27.37 -7.82
CA SER A 312 -24.67 -26.98 -7.23
C SER A 312 -24.97 -25.48 -7.32
N MET A 313 -23.99 -24.65 -7.70
CA MET A 313 -24.18 -23.22 -7.96
C MET A 313 -24.67 -22.91 -9.38
N ILE A 314 -24.65 -23.88 -10.30
CA ILE A 314 -25.13 -23.72 -11.69
C ILE A 314 -26.56 -23.12 -11.76
N PRO A 315 -27.54 -23.57 -10.95
CA PRO A 315 -28.91 -23.07 -11.06
C PRO A 315 -29.08 -21.60 -10.66
N VAL A 316 -28.12 -21.01 -9.94
CA VAL A 316 -28.20 -19.62 -9.46
C VAL A 316 -27.43 -18.64 -10.34
N LEU A 317 -26.73 -19.09 -11.38
CA LEU A 317 -26.12 -18.21 -12.39
C LEU A 317 -27.19 -17.36 -13.07
N GLY A 318 -26.96 -16.06 -13.20
CA GLY A 318 -27.92 -15.09 -13.74
C GLY A 318 -29.10 -14.75 -12.84
N GLN A 319 -29.30 -15.47 -11.73
CA GLN A 319 -30.43 -15.26 -10.83
C GLN A 319 -30.18 -14.09 -9.88
N VAL A 320 -31.27 -13.49 -9.40
CA VAL A 320 -31.25 -12.44 -8.38
C VAL A 320 -31.45 -13.07 -7.01
N GLY A 321 -30.54 -12.79 -6.08
CA GLY A 321 -30.60 -13.22 -4.70
C GLY A 321 -30.47 -12.04 -3.75
N LYS A 322 -30.78 -12.29 -2.48
CA LYS A 322 -30.70 -11.27 -1.42
C LYS A 322 -29.46 -11.48 -0.56
N VAL A 323 -28.66 -10.44 -0.36
CA VAL A 323 -27.50 -10.49 0.54
C VAL A 323 -28.00 -10.66 1.98
N THR A 324 -27.58 -11.72 2.65
CA THR A 324 -27.95 -12.06 4.03
C THR A 324 -26.83 -11.83 5.03
N LYS A 325 -25.57 -11.84 4.58
CA LYS A 325 -24.40 -11.57 5.41
C LYS A 325 -23.24 -11.06 4.58
N VAL A 326 -22.47 -10.15 5.14
CA VAL A 326 -21.16 -9.72 4.66
C VAL A 326 -20.11 -10.27 5.64
N TYR A 327 -19.13 -11.01 5.12
CA TYR A 327 -18.05 -11.59 5.91
C TYR A 327 -16.89 -10.59 6.09
N ALA A 328 -15.99 -10.86 7.05
CA ALA A 328 -14.88 -9.97 7.38
C ALA A 328 -13.80 -9.91 6.28
N ASP A 329 -13.76 -10.93 5.42
CA ASP A 329 -12.94 -11.01 4.20
C ASP A 329 -13.60 -10.33 2.98
N GLY A 330 -14.82 -9.82 3.13
CA GLY A 330 -15.57 -9.15 2.07
C GLY A 330 -16.56 -10.06 1.32
N ASP A 331 -16.54 -11.38 1.55
CA ASP A 331 -17.45 -12.30 0.85
C ASP A 331 -18.92 -12.11 1.26
N LEU A 332 -19.82 -12.47 0.35
CA LEU A 332 -21.25 -12.24 0.50
C LEU A 332 -22.02 -13.55 0.57
N ARG A 333 -22.78 -13.74 1.65
CA ARG A 333 -23.75 -14.82 1.71
C ARG A 333 -25.05 -14.36 1.06
N VAL A 334 -25.42 -14.96 -0.07
CA VAL A 334 -26.60 -14.57 -0.85
C VAL A 334 -27.64 -15.69 -0.82
N ALA A 335 -28.90 -15.33 -0.59
CA ALA A 335 -30.04 -16.25 -0.50
C ALA A 335 -30.88 -16.26 -1.78
N PHE A 336 -31.26 -17.46 -2.22
CA PHE A 336 -32.11 -17.75 -3.37
C PHE A 336 -33.17 -18.78 -2.96
N GLY A 337 -34.44 -18.38 -2.82
CA GLY A 337 -35.55 -19.31 -2.61
C GLY A 337 -35.39 -20.31 -1.44
N GLY A 338 -34.66 -19.94 -0.40
CA GLY A 338 -34.39 -20.77 0.78
C GLY A 338 -33.03 -21.47 0.82
N GLN A 339 -32.25 -21.44 -0.26
CA GLN A 339 -30.85 -21.86 -0.28
C GLN A 339 -29.91 -20.64 -0.16
N THR A 340 -28.72 -20.83 0.38
CA THR A 340 -27.73 -19.76 0.50
C THR A 340 -26.37 -20.20 -0.01
N TRP A 341 -25.70 -19.30 -0.72
CA TRP A 341 -24.36 -19.50 -1.26
C TRP A 341 -23.45 -18.36 -0.83
N THR A 342 -22.16 -18.63 -0.65
CA THR A 342 -21.15 -17.59 -0.44
C THR A 342 -20.54 -17.23 -1.78
N PHE A 343 -20.46 -15.94 -2.07
CA PHE A 343 -19.92 -15.40 -3.30
C PHE A 343 -18.84 -14.37 -3.03
N ASN A 344 -17.77 -14.45 -3.83
CA ASN A 344 -16.92 -13.31 -4.10
C ASN A 344 -17.79 -12.13 -4.63
N PRO A 345 -17.69 -10.90 -4.10
CA PRO A 345 -18.43 -9.74 -4.60
C PRO A 345 -18.28 -9.48 -6.10
N ALA A 346 -17.15 -9.87 -6.71
CA ALA A 346 -16.93 -9.75 -8.15
C ALA A 346 -17.85 -10.63 -9.00
N CYS A 347 -18.40 -11.71 -8.42
CA CYS A 347 -19.39 -12.58 -9.05
C CYS A 347 -20.80 -11.96 -9.09
N LEU A 348 -20.98 -10.75 -8.53
CA LEU A 348 -22.28 -10.15 -8.28
C LEU A 348 -22.40 -8.76 -8.94
N ALA A 349 -23.63 -8.41 -9.31
CA ALA A 349 -24.00 -7.10 -9.81
C ALA A 349 -25.20 -6.56 -9.02
N ALA A 350 -25.16 -5.29 -8.63
CA ALA A 350 -26.29 -4.65 -7.95
C ALA A 350 -27.54 -4.72 -8.82
N GLN A 351 -28.68 -5.09 -8.22
CA GLN A 351 -29.98 -4.97 -8.84
C GLN A 351 -30.75 -3.85 -8.12
N PRO A 352 -31.06 -2.75 -8.81
CA PRO A 352 -32.01 -1.77 -8.31
C PRO A 352 -33.32 -2.49 -7.99
N ALA A 353 -33.94 -2.17 -6.86
CA ALA A 353 -35.30 -2.63 -6.60
C ALA A 353 -36.21 -1.99 -7.65
N GLU A 354 -36.61 -2.74 -8.67
CA GLU A 354 -37.68 -2.29 -9.55
C GLU A 354 -38.96 -2.15 -8.71
N VAL A 355 -39.40 -0.90 -8.55
CA VAL A 355 -40.74 -0.56 -8.10
C VAL A 355 -41.71 -1.05 -9.17
N ASP A 356 -42.20 -2.28 -9.03
CA ASP A 356 -43.32 -2.73 -9.85
C ASP A 356 -44.62 -2.15 -9.27
N ALA A 357 -44.91 -0.92 -9.69
CA ALA A 357 -46.21 -0.30 -9.57
C ALA A 357 -47.17 -0.92 -10.60
N SER A 358 -47.57 -2.18 -10.39
CA SER A 358 -48.61 -2.78 -11.24
C SER A 358 -49.46 -3.86 -10.57
N LEU A 359 -49.76 -3.75 -9.27
CA LEU A 359 -50.93 -4.41 -8.66
C LEU A 359 -51.63 -3.51 -7.64
N VAL A 360 -52.29 -2.45 -8.13
CA VAL A 360 -53.41 -1.82 -7.43
C VAL A 360 -54.66 -2.01 -8.27
N ARG A 361 -55.41 -3.08 -7.99
CA ARG A 361 -56.85 -3.11 -8.21
C ARG A 361 -57.51 -3.73 -6.99
N ALA A 362 -58.22 -2.86 -6.27
CA ALA A 362 -59.41 -3.13 -5.46
C ALA A 362 -59.17 -4.06 -4.24
N GLU A 363 -59.52 -3.76 -3.00
CA GLU A 363 -60.61 -2.96 -2.43
C GLU A 363 -60.21 -2.58 -0.98
N ASN A 364 -60.61 -1.39 -0.53
CA ASN A 364 -60.97 -1.14 0.87
C ASN A 364 -62.51 -1.19 0.93
N PRO A 365 -63.20 -1.48 2.06
CA PRO A 365 -62.79 -1.09 3.43
C PRO A 365 -63.19 -2.10 4.54
N ILE A 366 -62.79 -1.79 5.79
CA ILE A 366 -63.64 -1.69 7.02
C ILE A 366 -62.81 -2.01 8.29
N ASN A 367 -62.68 -1.00 9.14
CA ASN A 367 -62.32 -1.04 10.59
C ASN A 367 -63.57 -1.51 11.39
N PRO A 368 -63.55 -1.99 12.67
CA PRO A 368 -62.79 -1.37 13.78
C PRO A 368 -62.39 -2.27 14.98
N GLY A 369 -61.63 -1.66 15.92
CA GLY A 369 -61.53 -2.04 17.35
C GLY A 369 -60.20 -2.71 17.72
N SER A 370 -59.55 -2.44 18.85
CA SER A 370 -59.82 -1.62 20.04
C SER A 370 -58.53 -1.63 20.90
N ASN A 371 -58.29 -0.56 21.66
CA ASN A 371 -57.60 -0.48 22.97
C ASN A 371 -56.42 -1.44 23.23
N ASP A 372 -55.23 -0.92 23.59
CA ASP A 372 -54.99 -0.37 24.92
C ASP A 372 -53.63 0.33 25.06
N GLN A 373 -53.60 1.20 26.06
CA GLN A 373 -52.51 2.05 26.50
C GLN A 373 -51.35 1.25 27.13
N GLN A 374 -50.11 1.71 26.98
CA GLN A 374 -49.31 2.39 28.03
C GLN A 374 -47.80 2.27 27.76
N GLY A 375 -47.06 3.35 28.02
CA GLY A 375 -45.62 3.29 28.26
C GLY A 375 -44.80 4.33 27.50
N GLY A 376 -44.96 5.60 27.84
CA GLY A 376 -44.05 6.66 27.40
C GLY A 376 -42.72 6.63 28.15
N ALA A 377 -41.62 6.86 27.42
CA ALA A 377 -40.44 7.54 27.91
C ALA A 377 -39.77 8.25 26.72
N SER A 378 -39.48 9.53 26.93
CA SER A 378 -39.11 10.55 25.96
C SER A 378 -37.78 10.33 25.21
N PRO A 379 -37.61 10.98 24.04
CA PRO A 379 -36.36 11.00 23.28
C PRO A 379 -35.42 12.09 23.80
N VAL A 380 -34.11 11.83 23.81
CA VAL A 380 -33.08 12.86 24.04
C VAL A 380 -32.11 12.88 22.86
N LEU A 381 -32.39 13.87 22.02
CA LEU A 381 -31.47 14.85 21.44
C LEU A 381 -30.26 14.37 20.61
N SER A 382 -30.48 14.56 19.32
CA SER A 382 -29.54 14.94 18.27
C SER A 382 -28.69 16.19 18.58
N LYS A 383 -27.55 16.25 17.87
CA LYS A 383 -26.71 17.40 17.47
C LYS A 383 -25.44 17.64 18.30
N ALA A 384 -24.31 17.29 17.69
CA ALA A 384 -23.03 17.97 17.89
C ALA A 384 -22.76 18.86 16.66
N PRO A 385 -22.36 20.14 16.84
CA PRO A 385 -22.01 21.04 15.75
C PRO A 385 -20.51 21.07 15.43
N LEU A 386 -20.24 21.63 14.25
CA LEU A 386 -18.96 21.90 13.60
C LEU A 386 -18.05 22.89 14.35
N LEU A 387 -16.74 22.67 14.19
CA LEU A 387 -15.59 23.60 14.02
C LEU A 387 -15.56 24.92 14.81
N LEU A 388 -14.47 25.13 15.53
CA LEU A 388 -13.68 26.37 15.42
C LEU A 388 -12.19 26.08 15.62
N ILE A 389 -11.42 26.45 14.61
CA ILE A 389 -9.97 26.56 14.62
C ILE A 389 -9.68 28.02 15.03
N GLU A 390 -8.83 28.19 16.04
CA GLU A 390 -7.92 29.33 16.17
C GLU A 390 -6.50 28.80 16.29
#